data_AF-A0A6C0CDP4-F1
#
_entry.id   AF-A0A6C0CDP4-F1
#
_cell.length_a   1.000
_cell.length_b   1.000
_cell.length_c   1.000
_cell.angle_alpha   90.00
_cell.angle_beta   90.00
_cell.angle_gamma   90.00
#
_symmetry.space_group_name_H-M   'P 1'
#
loop_
_entity.id
_entity.type
_entity.pdbx_description
1 polymer ?
#
loop_
_entity_poly.entity_id
_entity_poly.type
_entity_poly.pdbx_seq_one_letter_code
_entity_poly.pdbx_strand_id
1 'polypeptide(L)'
;MENLKVMLAQEYVQGKHEVKGWLCSEKFDGYRAYFDPEEKQFYSRQNKKFNVPEWFIKAMPPKLLDGELWIGRECFQGMGVVRKKVPLDEEWLNITFQVYDIPNHPGNFKERLKELEKFVKLSNTRWRKISKGLPYPINGIPCPVVMAKQTVVKDIDHLAKLYKDIISKGGEGVMLKDPESIYEGKRSKKLLKYKPAFDEEAVIIDHKMGEGKYKGYLGALICRPLRNHDTYSSIDLDDDHVFSISGMDDAVRKSYKKTHPIGTIISYEHSGKTDKGKPRFGRYTRVRTDIIVKEHGEEPIEQVKSRIIEIFKILGNHEKTNGESFKASAYFKAIKNIQSLDEINEKSLKEVKGIGKSLCEKIMSIVDTGTCNAYDKIKNLKDPRKDFLEISGVGPKKAKELVEKGITTIESLRKAPNLNELLNDKQLIGLKYYEDILERIPQKEIDLHNKLLKDVLKEIDPTAGMTIAGSYRRRAKDSGDIDVLLKGDSKLYKKFIEVLEKKGYLYETLAKGSKKYNGMCKLPECLTFRRIDIMVTKEEEYPFAILYFTGSKDFNTLMRQHALDRGLSMNEYSLKYDDSKELVDHKFTSEKEIFEYLDYTYVEPWLR
;
A
#
# COMPACT_ATOMS: atom_id res chain seq x y z
N MET A 1 13.93 4.76 51.40
CA MET A 1 15.11 4.54 50.54
C MET A 1 15.46 5.84 49.83
N GLU A 2 16.75 6.10 49.60
CA GLU A 2 17.17 7.18 48.71
C GLU A 2 16.63 6.91 47.30
N ASN A 3 16.04 7.91 46.65
CA ASN A 3 15.42 7.75 45.33
C ASN A 3 16.39 7.11 44.32
N LEU A 4 15.96 6.06 43.63
CA LEU A 4 16.81 5.36 42.65
C LEU A 4 17.23 6.31 41.53
N LYS A 5 18.54 6.42 41.31
CA LYS A 5 19.08 7.08 40.12
C LYS A 5 19.25 6.02 39.03
N VAL A 6 18.47 6.13 37.95
CA VAL A 6 18.51 5.17 36.84
C VAL A 6 19.70 5.40 35.90
N MET A 7 20.23 4.33 35.31
CA MET A 7 21.35 4.38 34.36
C MET A 7 20.92 4.95 33.00
N LEU A 8 21.60 6.00 32.52
CA LEU A 8 21.22 6.69 31.27
C LEU A 8 22.18 6.35 30.12
N ALA A 9 21.63 6.21 28.92
CA ALA A 9 22.39 5.83 27.74
C ALA A 9 23.12 7.02 27.07
N GLN A 10 24.25 6.75 26.41
CA GLN A 10 24.87 7.65 25.42
C GLN A 10 24.48 7.25 23.99
N GLU A 11 24.65 8.16 23.03
CA GLU A 11 24.44 7.82 21.60
C GLU A 11 25.59 6.92 21.12
N TYR A 12 25.25 5.85 20.41
CA TYR A 12 26.22 5.04 19.67
C TYR A 12 26.64 5.79 18.41
N VAL A 13 27.95 5.91 18.22
CA VAL A 13 28.56 6.46 17.00
C VAL A 13 29.42 5.37 16.37
N GLN A 14 29.07 4.96 15.16
CA GLN A 14 29.80 3.94 14.39
C GLN A 14 31.26 4.40 14.19
N GLY A 15 32.20 3.47 14.33
CA GLY A 15 33.64 3.74 14.25
C GLY A 15 34.27 4.37 15.49
N LYS A 16 33.48 4.96 16.41
CA LYS A 16 33.99 5.47 17.70
C LYS A 16 33.86 4.47 18.86
N HIS A 17 32.91 3.55 18.77
CA HIS A 17 32.63 2.58 19.83
C HIS A 17 32.82 1.15 19.32
N GLU A 18 33.70 0.40 19.99
CA GLU A 18 33.83 -1.04 19.80
C GLU A 18 32.79 -1.76 20.67
N VAL A 19 31.85 -2.44 20.01
CA VAL A 19 30.68 -3.08 20.66
C VAL A 19 30.58 -4.57 20.36
N LYS A 20 31.66 -5.18 19.85
CA LYS A 20 31.75 -6.63 19.68
C LYS A 20 31.66 -7.30 21.06
N GLY A 21 30.82 -8.33 21.16
CA GLY A 21 30.54 -9.03 22.42
C GLY A 21 29.53 -8.32 23.33
N TRP A 22 29.05 -7.13 22.98
CA TRP A 22 28.02 -6.43 23.76
C TRP A 22 26.64 -7.06 23.56
N LEU A 23 25.74 -6.83 24.51
CA LEU A 23 24.36 -7.30 24.45
C LEU A 23 23.48 -6.22 23.81
N CYS A 24 22.78 -6.60 22.73
CA CYS A 24 21.85 -5.77 21.99
C CYS A 24 20.41 -6.13 22.34
N SER A 25 19.58 -5.13 22.57
CA SER A 25 18.13 -5.26 22.78
C SER A 25 17.37 -4.17 22.03
N GLU A 26 16.08 -4.34 21.83
CA GLU A 26 15.25 -3.29 21.25
C GLU A 26 15.27 -2.04 22.15
N LYS A 27 15.39 -0.88 21.50
CA LYS A 27 15.05 0.38 22.14
C LYS A 27 13.54 0.55 22.00
N PHE A 28 12.84 0.36 23.11
CA PHE A 28 11.43 0.66 23.21
C PHE A 28 11.19 2.18 23.21
N ASP A 29 9.98 2.57 22.81
CA ASP A 29 9.49 3.94 22.69
C ASP A 29 8.45 4.30 23.76
N GLY A 30 8.35 3.54 24.85
CA GLY A 30 7.40 3.74 25.94
C GLY A 30 7.86 4.69 27.06
N TYR A 31 7.28 4.53 28.26
CA TYR A 31 7.66 5.31 29.44
C TYR A 31 8.59 4.51 30.34
N ARG A 32 9.86 4.93 30.41
CA ARG A 32 10.83 4.34 31.34
C ARG A 32 10.32 4.37 32.78
N ALA A 33 10.33 3.20 33.41
CA ALA A 33 9.86 3.00 34.77
C ALA A 33 10.72 2.00 35.52
N TYR A 34 10.79 2.14 36.84
CA TYR A 34 11.26 1.07 37.72
C TYR A 34 10.16 0.67 38.70
N PHE A 35 10.13 -0.61 39.07
CA PHE A 35 9.19 -1.14 40.05
C PHE A 35 9.90 -1.38 41.37
N ASP A 36 9.41 -0.76 42.43
CA ASP A 36 9.85 -0.99 43.80
C ASP A 36 8.98 -2.09 44.46
N PRO A 37 9.56 -3.24 44.84
CA PRO A 37 8.81 -4.35 45.42
C PRO A 37 8.38 -4.13 46.87
N GLU A 38 9.07 -3.26 47.62
CA GLU A 38 8.74 -2.97 49.03
C GLU A 38 7.51 -2.07 49.10
N GLU A 39 7.49 -1.02 48.27
CA GLU A 39 6.36 -0.10 48.19
C GLU A 39 5.25 -0.59 47.24
N LYS A 40 5.51 -1.64 46.46
CA LYS A 40 4.64 -2.14 45.39
C LYS A 40 4.22 -1.04 44.40
N GLN A 41 5.19 -0.19 44.04
CA GLN A 41 4.93 1.06 43.33
C GLN A 41 5.84 1.20 42.10
N PHE A 42 5.28 1.74 41.02
CA PHE A 42 6.04 2.14 39.84
C PHE A 42 6.47 3.59 39.91
N TYR A 43 7.70 3.84 39.46
CA TYR A 43 8.32 5.16 39.44
C TYR A 43 8.92 5.46 38.08
N SER A 44 8.73 6.69 37.61
CA SER A 44 9.43 7.21 36.43
C SER A 44 10.91 7.46 36.73
N ARG A 45 11.70 7.71 35.68
CA ARG A 45 13.11 8.14 35.81
C ARG A 45 13.33 9.40 36.67
N GLN A 46 12.29 10.21 36.88
CA GLN A 46 12.32 11.43 37.71
C GLN A 46 11.75 11.16 39.12
N ASN A 47 11.57 9.89 39.50
CA ASN A 47 10.98 9.46 40.77
C ASN A 47 9.54 9.94 40.98
N LYS A 48 8.81 10.24 39.90
CA LYS A 48 7.36 10.46 39.95
C LYS A 48 6.63 9.14 39.90
N LYS A 49 5.63 8.96 40.77
CA LYS A 49 4.79 7.76 40.84
C LYS A 49 3.95 7.60 39.57
N PHE A 50 3.83 6.37 39.08
CA PHE A 50 2.83 5.96 38.11
C PHE A 50 1.68 5.26 38.84
N ASN A 51 0.44 5.69 38.59
CA ASN A 51 -0.72 5.01 39.15
C ASN A 51 -1.08 3.88 38.18
N VAL A 52 -0.96 2.64 38.66
CA VAL A 52 -1.14 1.43 37.86
C VAL A 52 -2.25 0.56 38.48
N PRO A 53 -2.98 -0.26 37.70
CA PRO A 53 -3.98 -1.16 38.25
C PRO A 53 -3.43 -2.15 39.27
N GLU A 54 -4.24 -2.50 40.26
CA GLU A 54 -3.85 -3.43 41.32
C GLU A 54 -3.48 -4.82 40.75
N TRP A 55 -4.20 -5.29 39.73
CA TRP A 55 -3.89 -6.56 39.07
C TRP A 55 -2.52 -6.54 38.40
N PHE A 56 -2.10 -5.40 37.87
CA PHE A 56 -0.81 -5.24 37.21
C PHE A 56 0.34 -5.37 38.22
N ILE A 57 0.18 -4.79 39.42
CA ILE A 57 1.11 -4.92 40.55
C ILE A 57 1.22 -6.39 40.99
N LYS A 58 0.11 -7.14 41.02
CA LYS A 58 0.10 -8.56 41.41
C LYS A 58 0.97 -9.44 40.50
N ALA A 59 1.24 -9.02 39.25
CA ALA A 59 2.15 -9.71 38.35
C ALA A 59 3.64 -9.52 38.68
N MET A 60 3.99 -8.49 39.46
CA MET A 60 5.37 -8.11 39.70
C MET A 60 6.11 -9.09 40.62
N PRO A 61 7.39 -9.38 40.35
CA PRO A 61 8.21 -10.20 41.23
C PRO A 61 8.64 -9.39 42.47
N PRO A 62 9.08 -10.07 43.55
CA PRO A 62 9.61 -9.41 44.74
C PRO A 62 11.06 -8.95 44.51
N LYS A 63 11.29 -8.15 43.46
CA LYS A 63 12.61 -7.63 43.08
C LYS A 63 12.48 -6.25 42.45
N LEU A 64 13.46 -5.39 42.73
CA LEU A 64 13.60 -4.08 42.08
C LEU A 64 13.97 -4.28 40.61
N LEU A 65 13.13 -3.83 39.70
CA LEU A 65 13.33 -3.99 38.26
C LEU A 65 13.35 -2.63 37.55
N ASP A 66 14.28 -2.44 36.61
CA ASP A 66 14.31 -1.31 35.67
C ASP A 66 13.87 -1.78 34.28
N GLY A 67 12.99 -1.00 33.67
CA GLY A 67 12.33 -1.36 32.44
C GLY A 67 11.59 -0.19 31.81
N GLU A 68 10.66 -0.54 30.92
CA GLU A 68 9.81 0.41 30.24
C GLU A 68 8.37 -0.09 30.19
N LEU A 69 7.42 0.76 30.57
CA LEU A 69 6.00 0.50 30.32
C LEU A 69 5.75 0.73 28.83
N TRP A 70 5.22 -0.28 28.15
CA TRP A 70 5.17 -0.32 26.69
C TRP A 70 3.95 -1.11 26.18
N ILE A 71 3.23 -0.52 25.22
CA ILE A 71 2.01 -1.09 24.63
C ILE A 71 2.26 -1.76 23.26
N GLY A 72 3.38 -1.44 22.61
CA GLY A 72 3.71 -1.95 21.29
C GLY A 72 4.35 -0.89 20.39
N ARG A 73 4.86 -1.32 19.24
CA ARG A 73 5.50 -0.47 18.24
C ARG A 73 4.49 0.46 17.59
N GLU A 74 4.92 1.68 17.28
CA GLU A 74 4.10 2.73 16.65
C GLU A 74 2.85 3.13 17.44
N CYS A 75 2.72 2.69 18.70
CA CYS A 75 1.55 2.92 19.55
C CYS A 75 1.83 3.92 20.69
N PHE A 76 2.89 4.74 20.59
CA PHE A 76 3.29 5.66 21.65
C PHE A 76 2.18 6.61 22.10
N GLN A 77 1.29 7.05 21.20
CA GLN A 77 0.18 7.93 21.57
C GLN A 77 -0.75 7.29 22.62
N GLY A 78 -0.98 5.98 22.51
CA GLY A 78 -1.77 5.20 23.47
C GLY A 78 -1.14 5.15 24.86
N MET A 79 0.16 5.43 25.00
CA MET A 79 0.85 5.44 26.29
C MET A 79 0.47 6.61 27.19
N GLY A 80 -0.39 7.55 26.75
CA GLY A 80 -0.93 8.60 27.61
C GLY A 80 -1.60 8.06 28.88
N VAL A 81 -2.14 6.83 28.82
CA VAL A 81 -2.85 6.13 29.90
C VAL A 81 -2.01 5.94 31.16
N VAL A 82 -0.69 5.73 31.07
CA VAL A 82 0.15 5.48 32.26
C VAL A 82 0.34 6.72 33.12
N ARG A 83 -0.02 7.92 32.61
CA ARG A 83 0.06 9.19 33.33
C ARG A 83 -1.25 9.62 33.96
N LYS A 84 -2.32 8.84 33.80
CA LYS A 84 -3.62 9.16 34.40
C LYS A 84 -3.55 9.08 35.92
N LYS A 85 -4.29 9.96 36.61
CA LYS A 85 -4.40 9.93 38.08
C LYS A 85 -5.15 8.69 38.56
N VAL A 86 -6.17 8.27 37.82
CA VAL A 86 -6.94 7.05 38.11
C VAL A 86 -6.72 6.10 36.94
N PRO A 87 -6.08 4.93 37.15
CA PRO A 87 -5.92 3.94 36.09
C PRO A 87 -7.24 3.21 35.85
N LEU A 88 -7.54 2.91 34.59
CA LEU A 88 -8.68 2.09 34.19
C LEU A 88 -8.16 0.74 33.69
N ASP A 89 -8.73 -0.36 34.18
CA ASP A 89 -8.26 -1.71 33.86
C ASP A 89 -8.22 -1.99 32.35
N GLU A 90 -9.26 -1.56 31.64
CA GLU A 90 -9.43 -1.76 30.19
C GLU A 90 -8.28 -1.14 29.36
N GLU A 91 -7.74 -0.02 29.81
CA GLU A 91 -6.67 0.71 29.12
C GLU A 91 -5.29 0.07 29.32
N TRP A 92 -5.16 -0.79 30.33
CA TRP A 92 -3.91 -1.43 30.72
C TRP A 92 -3.76 -2.86 30.19
N LEU A 93 -4.80 -3.41 29.55
CA LEU A 93 -4.83 -4.81 29.07
C LEU A 93 -3.68 -5.15 28.11
N ASN A 94 -3.25 -4.19 27.29
CA ASN A 94 -2.17 -4.38 26.31
C ASN A 94 -0.82 -3.81 26.78
N ILE A 95 -0.76 -3.22 27.96
CA ILE A 95 0.49 -2.65 28.49
C ILE A 95 1.34 -3.79 29.05
N THR A 96 2.62 -3.75 28.73
CA THR A 96 3.64 -4.64 29.29
C THR A 96 4.69 -3.82 30.01
N PHE A 97 5.35 -4.43 31.00
CA PHE A 97 6.56 -3.91 31.60
C PHE A 97 7.76 -4.66 31.02
N GLN A 98 8.41 -4.03 30.04
CA GLN A 98 9.59 -4.55 29.34
C GLN A 98 10.83 -4.34 30.22
N VAL A 99 11.20 -5.37 30.97
CA VAL A 99 12.29 -5.31 31.95
C VAL A 99 13.61 -5.67 31.30
N TYR A 100 14.67 -4.93 31.66
CA TYR A 100 15.98 -5.12 31.06
C TYR A 100 17.14 -5.05 32.06
N ASP A 101 16.94 -4.67 33.32
CA ASP A 101 18.00 -4.66 34.35
C ASP A 101 17.47 -4.78 35.80
N ILE A 102 18.37 -5.05 36.75
CA ILE A 102 18.14 -5.13 38.20
C ILE A 102 19.08 -4.14 38.92
N PRO A 103 18.64 -2.91 39.21
CA PRO A 103 19.53 -1.84 39.68
C PRO A 103 20.28 -2.12 40.98
N ASN A 104 19.70 -2.91 41.89
CA ASN A 104 20.27 -3.20 43.21
C ASN A 104 21.10 -4.50 43.27
N HIS A 105 21.36 -5.14 42.14
CA HIS A 105 22.22 -6.33 42.11
C HIS A 105 23.70 -5.93 42.03
N PRO A 106 24.59 -6.52 42.86
CA PRO A 106 25.99 -6.08 42.97
C PRO A 106 26.87 -6.50 41.78
N GLY A 107 26.46 -7.52 41.03
CA GLY A 107 27.21 -8.09 39.92
C GLY A 107 27.13 -7.33 38.60
N ASN A 108 27.87 -7.83 37.61
CA ASN A 108 27.93 -7.27 36.25
C ASN A 108 26.63 -7.52 35.46
N PHE A 109 26.49 -6.90 34.29
CA PHE A 109 25.25 -6.99 33.51
C PHE A 109 24.88 -8.44 33.11
N LYS A 110 25.85 -9.31 32.81
CA LYS A 110 25.59 -10.74 32.55
C LYS A 110 24.97 -11.45 33.74
N GLU A 111 25.47 -11.21 34.95
CA GLU A 111 24.94 -11.80 36.17
C GLU A 111 23.54 -11.27 36.47
N ARG A 112 23.34 -9.95 36.34
CA ARG A 112 22.02 -9.31 36.47
C ARG A 112 21.01 -9.88 35.49
N LEU A 113 21.43 -10.15 34.25
CA LEU A 113 20.56 -10.73 33.24
C LEU A 113 20.11 -12.16 33.58
N LYS A 114 21.03 -12.99 34.11
CA LYS A 114 20.71 -14.34 34.59
C LYS A 114 19.73 -14.30 35.76
N GLU A 115 19.89 -13.35 36.69
CA GLU A 115 18.96 -13.18 37.80
C GLU A 115 17.59 -12.64 37.33
N LEU A 116 17.59 -11.70 36.39
CA LEU A 116 16.38 -11.15 35.77
C LEU A 116 15.53 -12.24 35.12
N GLU A 117 16.16 -13.14 34.38
CA GLU A 117 15.47 -14.26 33.74
C GLU A 117 14.75 -15.15 34.77
N LYS A 118 15.36 -15.39 35.95
CA LYS A 118 14.74 -16.15 37.05
C LYS A 118 13.48 -15.45 37.57
N PHE A 119 13.55 -14.14 37.80
CA PHE A 119 12.40 -13.38 38.31
C PHE A 119 11.27 -13.26 37.28
N VAL A 120 11.58 -13.12 36.00
CA VAL A 120 10.57 -13.11 34.94
C VAL A 120 9.88 -14.48 34.83
N LYS A 121 10.63 -15.59 34.92
CA LYS A 121 10.05 -16.95 34.98
C LYS A 121 9.16 -17.15 36.21
N LEU A 122 9.58 -16.63 37.36
CA LEU A 122 8.78 -16.64 38.59
C LEU A 122 7.47 -15.86 38.42
N SER A 123 7.53 -14.64 37.89
CA SER A 123 6.34 -13.83 37.58
C SER A 123 5.39 -14.54 36.64
N ASN A 124 5.89 -15.13 35.56
CA ASN A 124 5.07 -15.91 34.63
C ASN A 124 4.36 -17.09 35.30
N THR A 125 5.07 -17.82 36.17
CA THR A 125 4.51 -18.97 36.90
C THR A 125 3.45 -18.54 37.91
N ARG A 126 3.69 -17.45 38.65
CA ARG A 126 2.72 -16.87 39.60
C ARG A 126 1.50 -16.32 38.86
N TRP A 127 1.71 -15.63 37.75
CA TRP A 127 0.64 -15.02 36.96
C TRP A 127 -0.39 -16.04 36.48
N ARG A 128 0.05 -17.22 35.99
CA ARG A 128 -0.87 -18.31 35.57
C ARG A 128 -1.84 -18.77 36.66
N LYS A 129 -1.50 -18.56 37.94
CA LYS A 129 -2.38 -18.87 39.07
C LYS A 129 -3.22 -17.67 39.46
N ILE A 130 -2.59 -16.49 39.55
CA ILE A 130 -3.24 -15.23 39.96
C ILE A 130 -4.31 -14.83 38.95
N SER A 131 -4.02 -14.90 37.64
CA SER A 131 -4.92 -14.42 36.59
C SER A 131 -6.26 -15.16 36.61
N LYS A 132 -6.28 -16.45 36.93
CA LYS A 132 -7.51 -17.25 37.00
C LYS A 132 -8.55 -16.72 37.98
N GLY A 133 -8.12 -16.01 39.03
CA GLY A 133 -9.01 -15.40 40.02
C GLY A 133 -9.43 -13.97 39.70
N LEU A 134 -9.01 -13.41 38.56
CA LEU A 134 -9.33 -12.05 38.15
C LEU A 134 -10.55 -12.02 37.22
N PRO A 135 -11.24 -10.87 37.09
CA PRO A 135 -12.35 -10.75 36.16
C PRO A 135 -11.90 -10.85 34.70
N TYR A 136 -12.82 -11.23 33.82
CA TYR A 136 -12.64 -11.12 32.38
C TYR A 136 -12.52 -9.64 31.97
N PRO A 137 -11.62 -9.24 31.06
CA PRO A 137 -10.72 -10.07 30.26
C PRO A 137 -9.33 -10.35 30.89
N ILE A 138 -9.04 -9.83 32.08
CA ILE A 138 -7.71 -9.91 32.73
C ILE A 138 -7.31 -11.37 33.02
N ASN A 139 -8.27 -12.25 33.29
CA ASN A 139 -7.96 -13.67 33.50
C ASN A 139 -7.37 -14.40 32.29
N GLY A 140 -7.55 -13.85 31.08
CA GLY A 140 -7.09 -14.40 29.82
C GLY A 140 -5.79 -13.80 29.28
N ILE A 141 -5.25 -12.74 29.88
CA ILE A 141 -4.07 -12.05 29.32
C ILE A 141 -2.74 -12.73 29.73
N PRO A 142 -1.71 -12.67 28.87
CA PRO A 142 -0.34 -13.08 29.23
C PRO A 142 0.22 -12.30 30.41
N CYS A 143 1.30 -12.79 31.02
CA CYS A 143 1.96 -12.06 32.10
C CYS A 143 2.50 -10.71 31.57
N PRO A 144 2.16 -9.58 32.22
CA PRO A 144 2.58 -8.27 31.73
C PRO A 144 4.08 -8.02 31.94
N VAL A 145 4.78 -8.82 32.74
CA VAL A 145 6.24 -8.69 32.96
C VAL A 145 6.98 -9.47 31.89
N VAL A 146 7.63 -8.75 30.97
CA VAL A 146 8.30 -9.32 29.79
C VAL A 146 9.76 -8.91 29.80
N MET A 147 10.66 -9.87 29.59
CA MET A 147 12.09 -9.58 29.50
C MET A 147 12.45 -9.09 28.11
N ALA A 148 13.14 -7.96 28.02
CA ALA A 148 13.69 -7.48 26.76
C ALA A 148 14.71 -8.48 26.22
N LYS A 149 14.46 -8.99 25.01
CA LYS A 149 15.36 -9.96 24.35
C LYS A 149 16.76 -9.38 24.20
N GLN A 150 17.77 -10.11 24.68
CA GLN A 150 19.18 -9.74 24.54
C GLN A 150 19.86 -10.65 23.51
N THR A 151 20.61 -10.06 22.59
CA THR A 151 21.36 -10.76 21.54
C THR A 151 22.81 -10.28 21.57
N VAL A 152 23.78 -11.21 21.57
CA VAL A 152 25.20 -10.86 21.55
C VAL A 152 25.58 -10.33 20.16
N VAL A 153 26.17 -9.14 20.11
CA VAL A 153 26.72 -8.53 18.90
C VAL A 153 28.01 -9.26 18.53
N LYS A 154 28.09 -9.78 17.30
CA LYS A 154 29.22 -10.59 16.82
C LYS A 154 30.26 -9.73 16.12
N ASP A 155 29.77 -8.75 15.37
CA ASP A 155 30.51 -7.79 14.56
C ASP A 155 29.56 -6.64 14.17
N ILE A 156 30.08 -5.66 13.42
CA ILE A 156 29.34 -4.47 12.99
C ILE A 156 28.23 -4.83 12.00
N ASP A 157 28.44 -5.80 11.11
CA ASP A 157 27.44 -6.22 10.12
C ASP A 157 26.25 -6.93 10.80
N HIS A 158 26.52 -7.75 11.81
CA HIS A 158 25.51 -8.36 12.65
C HIS A 158 24.69 -7.28 13.38
N LEU A 159 25.35 -6.25 13.93
CA LEU A 159 24.65 -5.12 14.53
C LEU A 159 23.79 -4.37 13.50
N ALA A 160 24.31 -4.11 12.30
CA ALA A 160 23.56 -3.46 11.24
C ALA A 160 22.33 -4.27 10.82
N LYS A 161 22.44 -5.62 10.76
CA LYS A 161 21.32 -6.51 10.48
C LYS A 161 20.27 -6.51 11.59
N LEU A 162 20.69 -6.59 12.86
CA LEU A 162 19.79 -6.51 14.02
C LEU A 162 19.04 -5.17 14.05
N TYR A 163 19.77 -4.08 13.82
CA TYR A 163 19.20 -2.74 13.74
C TYR A 163 18.18 -2.65 12.60
N LYS A 164 18.55 -3.06 11.37
CA LYS A 164 17.66 -3.03 10.21
C LYS A 164 16.40 -3.88 10.40
N ASP A 165 16.52 -5.05 11.03
CA ASP A 165 15.37 -5.93 11.35
C ASP A 165 14.41 -5.30 12.37
N ILE A 166 14.93 -4.57 13.35
CA ILE A 166 14.09 -3.86 14.34
C ILE A 166 13.40 -2.67 13.68
N ILE A 167 14.13 -1.85 12.91
CA ILE A 167 13.55 -0.70 12.21
C ILE A 167 12.49 -1.14 11.18
N SER A 168 12.74 -2.20 10.40
CA SER A 168 11.80 -2.66 9.37
C SER A 168 10.47 -3.18 9.92
N LYS A 169 10.43 -3.50 11.21
CA LYS A 169 9.22 -3.93 11.93
C LYS A 169 8.65 -2.83 12.83
N GLY A 170 9.05 -1.57 12.64
CA GLY A 170 8.53 -0.39 13.35
C GLY A 170 9.17 -0.08 14.70
N GLY A 171 10.29 -0.70 15.06
CA GLY A 171 11.00 -0.42 16.33
C GLY A 171 11.77 0.90 16.31
N GLU A 172 12.00 1.52 17.48
CA GLU A 172 12.67 2.84 17.55
C GLU A 172 14.19 2.77 17.30
N GLY A 173 14.79 1.62 17.57
CA GLY A 173 16.23 1.41 17.46
C GLY A 173 16.71 0.30 18.38
N VAL A 174 17.98 0.34 18.77
CA VAL A 174 18.61 -0.66 19.63
C VAL A 174 19.32 -0.04 20.82
N MET A 175 19.38 -0.79 21.91
CA MET A 175 20.15 -0.51 23.12
C MET A 175 21.30 -1.51 23.19
N LEU A 176 22.53 -1.01 23.36
CA LEU A 176 23.76 -1.80 23.47
C LEU A 176 24.30 -1.69 24.90
N LYS A 177 24.58 -2.83 25.51
CA LYS A 177 24.98 -2.92 26.92
C LYS A 177 26.29 -3.71 27.05
N ASP A 178 27.26 -3.11 27.71
CA ASP A 178 28.52 -3.80 28.02
C ASP A 178 28.24 -4.93 29.03
N PRO A 179 28.53 -6.19 28.70
CA PRO A 179 28.26 -7.34 29.56
C PRO A 179 28.93 -7.27 30.93
N GLU A 180 30.08 -6.59 31.03
CA GLU A 180 30.87 -6.48 32.25
C GLU A 180 30.53 -5.22 33.06
N SER A 181 29.53 -4.43 32.62
CA SER A 181 29.19 -3.18 33.30
C SER A 181 28.45 -3.39 34.62
N ILE A 182 28.81 -2.58 35.60
CA ILE A 182 28.01 -2.37 36.81
C ILE A 182 26.86 -1.39 36.51
N TYR A 183 25.78 -1.46 37.31
CA TYR A 183 24.68 -0.50 37.19
C TYR A 183 25.11 0.86 37.74
N GLU A 184 25.08 1.90 36.91
CA GLU A 184 25.50 3.25 37.30
C GLU A 184 24.31 4.20 37.37
N GLY A 185 24.11 4.91 38.48
CA GLY A 185 23.04 5.91 38.61
C GLY A 185 23.28 7.23 37.87
N LYS A 186 23.87 7.17 36.69
CA LYS A 186 24.27 8.33 35.86
C LYS A 186 24.25 7.97 34.38
N ARG A 187 24.59 8.93 33.52
CA ARG A 187 24.85 8.65 32.10
C ARG A 187 26.15 7.88 31.93
N SER A 188 26.08 6.75 31.24
CA SER A 188 27.18 5.79 31.13
C SER A 188 27.63 5.58 29.70
N LYS A 189 28.94 5.43 29.50
CA LYS A 189 29.54 4.96 28.25
C LYS A 189 29.30 3.46 28.01
N LYS A 190 28.85 2.73 29.04
CA LYS A 190 28.60 1.28 29.03
C LYS A 190 27.17 0.90 28.63
N LEU A 191 26.33 1.91 28.42
CA LEU A 191 24.96 1.79 27.91
C LEU A 191 24.83 2.75 26.73
N LEU A 192 24.74 2.22 25.51
CA LEU A 192 24.60 3.00 24.29
C LEU A 192 23.23 2.78 23.68
N LYS A 193 22.75 3.76 22.91
CA LYS A 193 21.54 3.66 22.10
C LYS A 193 21.86 4.03 20.66
N TYR A 194 21.32 3.26 19.72
CA TYR A 194 21.47 3.50 18.30
C TYR A 194 20.08 3.54 17.66
N LYS A 195 19.72 4.69 17.11
CA LYS A 195 18.40 4.95 16.52
C LYS A 195 18.56 5.80 15.26
N PRO A 196 17.58 5.80 14.34
CA PRO A 196 17.59 6.71 13.22
C PRO A 196 17.64 8.16 13.75
N ALA A 197 18.61 8.93 13.25
CA ALA A 197 18.53 10.38 13.25
C ALA A 197 18.14 10.76 11.83
N PHE A 198 16.97 11.39 11.68
CA PHE A 198 16.57 11.96 10.40
C PHE A 198 17.07 13.38 10.39
N ASP A 199 17.94 13.69 9.43
CA ASP A 199 18.34 15.04 9.09
C ASP A 199 17.34 15.59 8.09
N GLU A 200 16.64 16.67 8.45
CA GLU A 200 15.74 17.40 7.58
C GLU A 200 16.11 18.89 7.60
N GLU A 201 15.53 19.65 6.68
CA GLU A 201 15.73 21.09 6.59
C GLU A 201 14.45 21.85 6.86
N ALA A 202 14.63 23.07 7.38
CA ALA A 202 13.54 23.95 7.75
C ALA A 202 13.94 25.41 7.51
N VAL A 203 12.95 26.25 7.27
CA VAL A 203 13.11 27.70 7.25
C VAL A 203 12.65 28.29 8.58
N ILE A 204 13.45 29.19 9.13
CA ILE A 204 13.11 29.93 10.36
C ILE A 204 12.00 30.93 10.02
N ILE A 205 10.88 30.85 10.72
CA ILE A 205 9.75 31.78 10.54
C ILE A 205 9.55 32.72 11.73
N ASP A 206 10.04 32.35 12.93
CA ASP A 206 9.98 33.20 14.12
C ASP A 206 11.02 32.76 15.19
N HIS A 207 11.20 33.57 16.23
CA HIS A 207 12.13 33.33 17.34
C HIS A 207 11.40 33.32 18.68
N LYS A 208 11.61 32.26 19.48
CA LYS A 208 11.06 32.16 20.83
C LYS A 208 12.13 32.47 21.89
N MET A 209 11.84 33.41 22.78
CA MET A 209 12.74 33.80 23.88
C MET A 209 12.86 32.70 24.95
N GLY A 210 14.05 32.61 25.55
CA GLY A 210 14.36 31.64 26.59
C GLY A 210 13.83 32.02 27.96
N GLU A 211 13.65 31.01 28.81
CA GLU A 211 13.27 31.15 30.21
C GLU A 211 14.43 30.71 31.14
N GLY A 212 14.32 31.02 32.45
CA GLY A 212 15.32 30.64 33.44
C GLY A 212 16.72 31.19 33.12
N LYS A 213 17.74 30.32 33.04
CA LYS A 213 19.13 30.70 32.71
C LYS A 213 19.31 31.34 31.33
N TYR A 214 18.32 31.21 30.44
CA TYR A 214 18.33 31.81 29.11
C TYR A 214 17.35 32.98 28.96
N LYS A 215 16.85 33.54 30.07
CA LYS A 215 16.04 34.76 30.05
C LYS A 215 16.82 35.89 29.37
N GLY A 216 16.20 36.52 28.37
CA GLY A 216 16.83 37.57 27.55
C GLY A 216 17.64 37.07 26.35
N TYR A 217 17.77 35.76 26.17
CA TYR A 217 18.44 35.15 25.01
C TYR A 217 17.47 34.28 24.20
N LEU A 218 17.87 33.84 22.99
CA LEU A 218 17.07 32.90 22.21
C LEU A 218 16.85 31.61 23.01
N GLY A 219 15.59 31.18 23.11
CA GLY A 219 15.18 29.91 23.70
C GLY A 219 15.11 28.80 22.65
N ALA A 220 14.38 29.07 21.57
CA ALA A 220 14.14 28.16 20.46
C ALA A 220 13.89 28.93 19.14
N LEU A 221 14.16 28.27 18.01
CA LEU A 221 13.77 28.74 16.67
C LEU A 221 12.39 28.17 16.33
N ILE A 222 11.48 28.97 15.79
CA ILE A 222 10.19 28.50 15.26
C ILE A 222 10.35 28.35 13.75
N CYS A 223 10.03 27.18 13.22
CA CYS A 223 10.39 26.80 11.86
C CYS A 223 9.23 26.14 11.11
N ARG A 224 9.28 26.23 9.77
CA ARG A 224 8.51 25.40 8.84
C ARG A 224 9.43 24.38 8.18
N PRO A 225 9.02 23.11 8.02
CA PRO A 225 9.78 22.14 7.26
C PRO A 225 9.99 22.59 5.81
N LEU A 226 11.09 22.15 5.21
CA LEU A 226 11.28 22.19 3.76
C LEU A 226 10.92 20.83 3.14
N ARG A 227 10.30 20.87 1.97
CA ARG A 227 10.06 19.69 1.13
C ARG A 227 11.10 19.68 0.01
N ASN A 228 11.89 18.61 -0.05
CA ASN A 228 12.98 18.44 -1.01
C ASN A 228 12.46 17.85 -2.33
N HIS A 229 12.78 18.50 -3.45
CA HIS A 229 12.43 18.11 -4.83
C HIS A 229 13.68 17.75 -5.66
N ASP A 230 14.69 17.18 -5.02
CA ASP A 230 16.04 16.85 -5.51
C ASP A 230 16.91 18.06 -5.91
N THR A 231 16.39 18.95 -6.76
CA THR A 231 17.14 20.10 -7.35
C THR A 231 16.84 21.43 -6.68
N TYR A 232 15.76 21.50 -5.90
CA TYR A 232 15.37 22.66 -5.10
C TYR A 232 14.48 22.21 -3.94
N SER A 233 14.16 23.11 -3.03
CA SER A 233 13.21 22.87 -1.94
C SER A 233 12.04 23.85 -2.00
N SER A 234 10.92 23.46 -1.39
CA SER A 234 9.75 24.32 -1.19
C SER A 234 9.41 24.41 0.30
N ILE A 235 8.79 25.51 0.73
CA ILE A 235 8.36 25.68 2.11
C ILE A 235 7.07 24.91 2.34
N ASP A 236 7.02 24.11 3.40
CA ASP A 236 5.77 23.48 3.83
C ASP A 236 4.81 24.53 4.42
N LEU A 237 3.74 24.81 3.69
CA LEU A 237 2.76 25.83 4.05
C LEU A 237 1.72 25.34 5.07
N ASP A 238 1.74 24.07 5.47
CA ASP A 238 0.83 23.55 6.50
C ASP A 238 1.16 24.14 7.90
N ASP A 239 0.23 24.92 8.46
CA ASP A 239 0.32 25.48 9.80
C ASP A 239 0.41 24.41 10.89
N ASP A 240 -0.21 23.25 10.66
CA ASP A 240 -0.14 22.10 11.55
C ASP A 240 1.26 21.47 11.58
N HIS A 241 2.18 21.87 10.70
CA HIS A 241 3.57 21.40 10.68
C HIS A 241 4.55 22.35 11.35
N VAL A 242 4.14 23.56 11.74
CA VAL A 242 5.01 24.54 12.43
C VAL A 242 5.51 24.00 13.78
N PHE A 243 6.81 24.10 14.03
CA PHE A 243 7.46 23.50 15.20
C PHE A 243 8.59 24.35 15.76
N SER A 244 8.94 24.09 17.03
CA SER A 244 10.04 24.76 17.72
C SER A 244 11.27 23.86 17.83
N ILE A 245 12.45 24.38 17.48
CA ILE A 245 13.74 23.70 17.53
C ILE A 245 14.61 24.29 18.63
N SER A 246 15.26 23.41 19.40
CA SER A 246 16.26 23.77 20.41
C SER A 246 17.65 23.19 20.07
N GLY A 247 18.62 23.24 20.97
CA GLY A 247 19.96 22.65 20.74
C GLY A 247 21.07 23.58 20.26
N MET A 248 20.80 24.86 20.00
CA MET A 248 21.83 25.86 19.69
C MET A 248 22.74 26.14 20.89
N ASP A 249 24.01 26.45 20.61
CA ASP A 249 25.00 26.86 21.59
C ASP A 249 24.79 28.31 22.08
N ASP A 250 25.57 28.73 23.07
CA ASP A 250 25.44 30.05 23.68
C ASP A 250 25.84 31.19 22.72
N ALA A 251 26.68 30.93 21.71
CA ALA A 251 27.07 31.94 20.73
C ALA A 251 25.92 32.28 19.79
N VAL A 252 25.23 31.25 19.29
CA VAL A 252 24.00 31.42 18.49
C VAL A 252 22.92 32.11 19.33
N ARG A 253 22.72 31.69 20.59
CA ARG A 253 21.67 32.26 21.45
C ARG A 253 21.83 33.76 21.70
N LYS A 254 23.07 34.26 21.75
CA LYS A 254 23.41 35.67 21.95
C LYS A 254 23.33 36.50 20.67
N SER A 255 23.54 35.88 19.50
CA SER A 255 23.71 36.59 18.23
C SER A 255 22.65 36.27 17.16
N TYR A 256 21.61 35.50 17.51
CA TYR A 256 20.64 34.94 16.57
C TYR A 256 20.00 35.95 15.61
N LYS A 257 19.75 37.18 16.04
CA LYS A 257 19.18 38.22 15.16
C LYS A 257 20.07 38.52 13.95
N LYS A 258 21.39 38.37 14.10
CA LYS A 258 22.38 38.55 13.02
C LYS A 258 22.70 37.25 12.31
N THR A 259 22.83 36.15 13.06
CA THR A 259 23.32 34.86 12.51
C THR A 259 22.21 33.94 11.98
N HIS A 260 20.99 34.11 12.47
CA HIS A 260 19.82 33.27 12.18
C HIS A 260 18.55 34.13 12.02
N PRO A 261 18.54 35.18 11.18
CA PRO A 261 17.33 35.95 10.93
C PRO A 261 16.19 35.09 10.36
N ILE A 262 14.95 35.58 10.43
CA ILE A 262 13.80 34.97 9.76
C ILE A 262 14.12 34.78 8.27
N GLY A 263 13.75 33.64 7.71
CA GLY A 263 14.10 33.22 6.35
C GLY A 263 15.39 32.38 6.25
N THR A 264 16.19 32.29 7.32
CA THR A 264 17.38 31.42 7.31
C THR A 264 16.99 29.96 7.21
N ILE A 265 17.64 29.21 6.31
CA ILE A 265 17.47 27.76 6.19
C ILE A 265 18.44 27.07 7.14
N ILE A 266 17.94 26.08 7.87
CA ILE A 266 18.71 25.29 8.80
C ILE A 266 18.50 23.80 8.56
N SER A 267 19.50 23.00 8.88
CA SER A 267 19.34 21.57 9.10
C SER A 267 19.02 21.32 10.58
N TYR A 268 18.23 20.28 10.82
CA TYR A 268 17.92 19.81 12.15
C TYR A 268 17.75 18.29 12.19
N GLU A 269 18.11 17.71 13.32
CA GLU A 269 17.90 16.29 13.61
C GLU A 269 16.60 16.10 14.37
N HIS A 270 15.86 15.03 14.07
CA HIS A 270 14.71 14.62 14.86
C HIS A 270 14.59 13.09 14.97
N SER A 271 13.81 12.61 15.95
CA SER A 271 13.62 11.17 16.18
C SER A 271 12.29 10.65 15.65
N GLY A 272 11.90 11.08 14.46
CA GLY A 272 10.60 10.80 13.83
C GLY A 272 9.59 11.94 13.96
N LYS A 273 8.42 11.83 13.33
CA LYS A 273 7.35 12.84 13.28
C LYS A 273 6.15 12.44 14.14
N THR A 274 5.31 13.38 14.53
CA THR A 274 3.97 13.13 15.09
C THR A 274 2.98 12.83 13.95
N ASP A 275 1.78 12.36 14.25
CA ASP A 275 0.74 12.08 13.24
C ASP A 275 0.34 13.31 12.42
N LYS A 276 0.48 14.51 13.00
CA LYS A 276 0.34 15.80 12.32
C LYS A 276 1.66 16.28 11.69
N GLY A 277 2.55 15.39 11.27
CA GLY A 277 3.82 15.74 10.61
C GLY A 277 4.91 16.47 11.44
N LYS A 278 4.61 16.99 12.64
CA LYS A 278 5.62 17.75 13.42
C LYS A 278 6.81 16.89 13.87
N PRO A 279 8.06 17.38 13.74
CA PRO A 279 9.24 16.67 14.22
C PRO A 279 9.27 16.47 15.74
N ARG A 280 9.56 15.25 16.20
CA ARG A 280 9.74 14.91 17.62
C ARG A 280 11.19 15.17 18.06
N PHE A 281 11.33 15.97 19.12
CA PHE A 281 12.62 16.31 19.75
C PHE A 281 13.63 16.94 18.78
N GLY A 282 13.17 17.88 17.93
CA GLY A 282 14.00 18.59 16.97
C GLY A 282 15.21 19.30 17.62
N ARG A 283 16.40 19.08 17.04
CA ARG A 283 17.66 19.69 17.46
C ARG A 283 18.33 20.38 16.28
N TYR A 284 18.63 21.65 16.45
CA TYR A 284 19.41 22.44 15.51
C TYR A 284 20.78 21.81 15.30
N THR A 285 21.21 21.70 14.04
CA THR A 285 22.56 21.27 13.66
C THR A 285 23.35 22.41 13.03
N ARG A 286 22.90 22.97 11.90
CA ARG A 286 23.65 24.01 11.16
C ARG A 286 22.77 24.87 10.26
N VAL A 287 23.26 26.05 9.89
CA VAL A 287 22.72 26.87 8.78
C VAL A 287 23.06 26.23 7.43
N ARG A 288 22.15 26.35 6.46
CA ARG A 288 22.32 25.89 5.07
C ARG A 288 22.18 27.07 4.11
N THR A 289 23.23 27.33 3.35
CA THR A 289 23.25 28.38 2.30
C THR A 289 23.22 27.80 0.89
N ASP A 290 23.30 26.46 0.78
CA ASP A 290 23.34 25.67 -0.44
C ASP A 290 21.96 25.25 -0.95
N ILE A 291 20.91 25.45 -0.15
CA ILE A 291 19.54 25.07 -0.51
C ILE A 291 18.85 26.22 -1.22
N ILE A 292 18.42 25.95 -2.45
CA ILE A 292 17.60 26.85 -3.25
C ILE A 292 16.14 26.60 -2.90
N VAL A 293 15.48 27.58 -2.29
CA VAL A 293 14.04 27.54 -2.06
C VAL A 293 13.34 28.26 -3.21
N LYS A 294 12.41 27.57 -3.88
CA LYS A 294 11.53 28.19 -4.88
C LYS A 294 10.14 28.36 -4.29
N GLU A 295 9.53 29.51 -4.55
CA GLU A 295 8.08 29.66 -4.36
C GLU A 295 7.37 28.73 -5.35
N HIS A 296 6.32 28.04 -4.89
CA HIS A 296 5.50 27.21 -5.76
C HIS A 296 4.99 28.05 -6.93
N GLY A 297 5.52 27.82 -8.13
CA GLY A 297 4.69 27.93 -9.32
C GLY A 297 3.73 26.75 -9.26
N GLU A 298 2.43 27.00 -9.10
CA GLU A 298 1.41 25.96 -9.08
C GLU A 298 1.56 25.07 -10.33
N GLU A 299 1.91 23.79 -10.12
CA GLU A 299 1.84 22.81 -11.19
C GLU A 299 0.39 22.79 -11.69
N PRO A 300 0.15 22.98 -13.01
CA PRO A 300 -1.21 23.03 -13.54
C PRO A 300 -2.01 21.83 -13.06
N ILE A 301 -3.23 22.06 -12.54
CA ILE A 301 -4.04 21.02 -11.92
C ILE A 301 -4.24 19.79 -12.81
N GLU A 302 -4.28 19.98 -14.14
CA GLU A 302 -4.39 18.89 -15.10
C GLU A 302 -3.16 17.96 -15.13
N GLN A 303 -1.96 18.48 -14.88
CA GLN A 303 -0.76 17.65 -14.69
C GLN A 303 -0.82 16.86 -13.38
N VAL A 304 -1.27 17.51 -12.29
CA VAL A 304 -1.45 16.85 -10.99
C VAL A 304 -2.48 15.71 -11.09
N LYS A 305 -3.64 15.97 -11.72
CA LYS A 305 -4.67 14.95 -12.02
C LYS A 305 -4.08 13.80 -12.83
N SER A 306 -3.37 14.11 -13.91
CA SER A 306 -2.79 13.10 -14.80
C SER A 306 -1.84 12.17 -14.04
N ARG A 307 -0.97 12.73 -13.19
CA ARG A 307 -0.04 11.97 -12.34
C ARG A 307 -0.77 11.06 -11.35
N ILE A 308 -1.79 11.58 -10.65
CA ILE A 308 -2.59 10.78 -9.72
C ILE A 308 -3.28 9.61 -10.46
N ILE A 309 -3.85 9.88 -11.63
CA ILE A 309 -4.53 8.89 -12.45
C ILE A 309 -3.56 7.78 -12.88
N GLU A 310 -2.37 8.13 -13.34
CA GLU A 310 -1.36 7.16 -13.76
C GLU A 310 -0.93 6.26 -12.59
N ILE A 311 -0.60 6.86 -11.44
CA ILE A 311 -0.19 6.12 -10.24
C ILE A 311 -1.32 5.20 -9.76
N PHE A 312 -2.55 5.70 -9.69
CA PHE A 312 -3.70 4.91 -9.24
C PHE A 312 -4.06 3.80 -10.24
N LYS A 313 -3.82 3.97 -11.55
CA LYS A 313 -3.98 2.91 -12.54
C LYS A 313 -3.00 1.77 -12.27
N ILE A 314 -1.74 2.09 -11.98
CA ILE A 314 -0.70 1.09 -11.67
C ILE A 314 -1.05 0.34 -10.38
N LEU A 315 -1.43 1.07 -9.32
CA LEU A 315 -1.86 0.49 -8.05
C LEU A 315 -3.11 -0.40 -8.21
N GLY A 316 -4.14 0.10 -8.90
CA GLY A 316 -5.38 -0.63 -9.14
C GLY A 316 -5.15 -1.92 -9.92
N ASN A 317 -4.31 -1.89 -10.94
CA ASN A 317 -3.91 -3.08 -11.70
C ASN A 317 -3.12 -4.08 -10.83
N HIS A 318 -2.19 -3.60 -10.01
CA HIS A 318 -1.42 -4.47 -9.12
C HIS A 318 -2.32 -5.21 -8.10
N GLU A 319 -3.24 -4.49 -7.45
CA GLU A 319 -4.20 -5.10 -6.51
C GLU A 319 -5.13 -6.09 -7.22
N LYS A 320 -5.57 -5.76 -8.45
CA LYS A 320 -6.39 -6.66 -9.26
C LYS A 320 -5.66 -7.96 -9.58
N THR A 321 -4.38 -7.88 -9.96
CA THR A 321 -3.52 -9.06 -10.20
C THR A 321 -3.31 -9.88 -8.93
N ASN A 322 -3.30 -9.25 -7.75
CA ASN A 322 -3.25 -9.92 -6.46
C ASN A 322 -4.59 -10.59 -6.05
N GLY A 323 -5.68 -10.35 -6.78
CA GLY A 323 -7.02 -10.84 -6.45
C GLY A 323 -7.80 -9.93 -5.48
N GLU A 324 -7.28 -8.75 -5.18
CA GLU A 324 -7.87 -7.77 -4.25
C GLU A 324 -8.87 -6.87 -4.99
N SER A 325 -9.91 -7.48 -5.57
CA SER A 325 -10.88 -6.81 -6.46
C SER A 325 -11.56 -5.59 -5.83
N PHE A 326 -11.81 -5.61 -4.53
CA PHE A 326 -12.39 -4.46 -3.80
C PHE A 326 -11.43 -3.27 -3.73
N LYS A 327 -10.15 -3.51 -3.47
CA LYS A 327 -9.11 -2.45 -3.44
C LYS A 327 -8.86 -1.89 -4.83
N ALA A 328 -8.77 -2.77 -5.83
CA ALA A 328 -8.65 -2.37 -7.22
C ALA A 328 -9.81 -1.45 -7.64
N SER A 329 -11.05 -1.85 -7.31
CA SER A 329 -12.25 -1.06 -7.60
C SER A 329 -12.24 0.30 -6.92
N ALA A 330 -11.70 0.40 -5.71
CA ALA A 330 -11.56 1.68 -5.01
C ALA A 330 -10.63 2.66 -5.75
N TYR A 331 -9.48 2.20 -6.26
CA TYR A 331 -8.58 3.04 -7.07
C TYR A 331 -9.24 3.49 -8.38
N PHE A 332 -9.88 2.58 -9.12
CA PHE A 332 -10.55 2.93 -10.38
C PHE A 332 -11.74 3.88 -10.19
N LYS A 333 -12.48 3.72 -9.09
CA LYS A 333 -13.56 4.66 -8.73
C LYS A 333 -13.00 6.04 -8.38
N ALA A 334 -11.90 6.11 -7.65
CA ALA A 334 -11.23 7.37 -7.35
C ALA A 334 -10.74 8.08 -8.62
N ILE A 335 -10.14 7.36 -9.58
CA ILE A 335 -9.72 7.90 -10.89
C ILE A 335 -10.87 8.61 -11.60
N LYS A 336 -12.05 7.96 -11.67
CA LYS A 336 -13.22 8.54 -12.34
C LYS A 336 -13.65 9.87 -11.71
N ASN A 337 -13.60 9.96 -10.39
CA ASN A 337 -14.05 11.15 -9.67
C ASN A 337 -13.00 12.27 -9.65
N ILE A 338 -11.71 11.96 -9.75
CA ILE A 338 -10.62 12.96 -9.74
C ILE A 338 -10.62 13.80 -11.02
N GLN A 339 -11.00 13.22 -12.15
CA GLN A 339 -11.06 13.94 -13.43
C GLN A 339 -12.02 15.14 -13.40
N SER A 340 -13.12 15.03 -12.64
CA SER A 340 -14.16 16.05 -12.56
C SER A 340 -13.95 17.12 -11.47
N LEU A 341 -12.82 17.10 -10.76
CA LEU A 341 -12.55 18.08 -9.69
C LEU A 341 -11.92 19.36 -10.23
N ASP A 342 -12.42 20.51 -9.84
CA ASP A 342 -11.81 21.81 -10.18
C ASP A 342 -10.59 22.15 -9.31
N GLU A 343 -10.49 21.53 -8.13
CA GLU A 343 -9.37 21.66 -7.18
C GLU A 343 -9.07 20.33 -6.48
N ILE A 344 -7.78 20.06 -6.19
CA ILE A 344 -7.36 18.88 -5.43
C ILE A 344 -6.73 19.34 -4.10
N ASN A 345 -7.52 19.27 -3.03
CA ASN A 345 -7.08 19.51 -1.67
C ASN A 345 -7.86 18.60 -0.69
N GLU A 346 -7.45 18.57 0.58
CA GLU A 346 -8.05 17.65 1.56
C GLU A 346 -9.55 17.89 1.76
N LYS A 347 -10.03 19.13 1.58
CA LYS A 347 -11.45 19.48 1.67
C LYS A 347 -12.22 18.97 0.46
N SER A 348 -11.76 19.27 -0.75
CA SER A 348 -12.43 18.83 -1.99
C SER A 348 -12.48 17.30 -2.09
N LEU A 349 -11.43 16.60 -1.64
CA LEU A 349 -11.37 15.14 -1.65
C LEU A 349 -12.31 14.46 -0.63
N LYS A 350 -12.57 15.08 0.53
CA LYS A 350 -13.49 14.54 1.55
C LYS A 350 -14.95 14.52 1.09
N GLU A 351 -15.32 15.42 0.18
CA GLU A 351 -16.67 15.51 -0.38
C GLU A 351 -16.91 14.48 -1.50
N VAL A 352 -15.85 13.85 -2.01
CA VAL A 352 -15.94 12.88 -3.12
C VAL A 352 -16.39 11.50 -2.62
N LYS A 353 -17.60 11.09 -3.04
CA LYS A 353 -18.14 9.75 -2.75
C LYS A 353 -17.25 8.65 -3.34
N GLY A 354 -16.56 7.92 -2.48
CA GLY A 354 -15.66 6.81 -2.86
C GLY A 354 -14.18 7.09 -2.57
N ILE A 355 -13.82 8.29 -2.12
CA ILE A 355 -12.48 8.62 -1.62
C ILE A 355 -12.53 8.65 -0.09
N GLY A 356 -12.10 7.55 0.54
CA GLY A 356 -11.95 7.49 2.00
C GLY A 356 -10.61 8.06 2.47
N LYS A 357 -10.42 8.16 3.79
CA LYS A 357 -9.21 8.70 4.45
C LYS A 357 -7.89 8.19 3.83
N SER A 358 -7.77 6.86 3.64
CA SER A 358 -6.55 6.25 3.10
C SER A 358 -6.26 6.58 1.62
N LEU A 359 -7.30 6.85 0.82
CA LEU A 359 -7.11 7.31 -0.56
C LEU A 359 -6.76 8.80 -0.57
N CYS A 360 -7.42 9.60 0.27
CA CYS A 360 -7.10 11.01 0.46
C CYS A 360 -5.62 11.20 0.84
N GLU A 361 -5.12 10.46 1.83
CA GLU A 361 -3.70 10.48 2.23
C GLU A 361 -2.75 10.15 1.06
N LYS A 362 -3.09 9.18 0.21
CA LYS A 362 -2.28 8.85 -0.97
C LYS A 362 -2.31 9.95 -2.03
N ILE A 363 -3.48 10.53 -2.28
CA ILE A 363 -3.64 11.62 -3.24
C ILE A 363 -2.84 12.83 -2.76
N MET A 364 -2.99 13.22 -1.49
CA MET A 364 -2.22 14.34 -0.92
C MET A 364 -0.71 14.06 -0.98
N SER A 365 -0.27 12.83 -0.66
CA SER A 365 1.14 12.44 -0.88
C SER A 365 1.59 12.65 -2.32
N ILE A 366 0.77 12.30 -3.33
CA ILE A 366 1.12 12.47 -4.75
C ILE A 366 1.13 13.94 -5.17
N VAL A 367 0.21 14.74 -4.63
CA VAL A 367 0.19 16.20 -4.82
C VAL A 367 1.47 16.81 -4.25
N ASP A 368 1.84 16.42 -3.03
CA ASP A 368 2.93 17.01 -2.25
C ASP A 368 4.33 16.57 -2.70
N THR A 369 4.47 15.30 -3.12
CA THR A 369 5.77 14.65 -3.35
C THR A 369 5.94 14.08 -4.75
N GLY A 370 4.89 14.15 -5.57
CA GLY A 370 4.86 13.47 -6.87
C GLY A 370 4.65 11.96 -6.80
N THR A 371 4.61 11.35 -5.61
CA THR A 371 4.49 9.89 -5.43
C THR A 371 3.70 9.52 -4.16
N CYS A 372 3.51 8.23 -3.91
CA CYS A 372 3.10 7.73 -2.61
C CYS A 372 3.79 6.41 -2.26
N ASN A 373 3.95 6.12 -0.96
CA ASN A 373 4.63 4.92 -0.46
C ASN A 373 4.09 3.61 -1.07
N ALA A 374 2.78 3.52 -1.34
CA ALA A 374 2.19 2.34 -1.98
C ALA A 374 2.72 2.16 -3.41
N TYR A 375 2.87 3.25 -4.16
CA TYR A 375 3.40 3.25 -5.52
C TYR A 375 4.91 3.00 -5.52
N ASP A 376 5.66 3.64 -4.62
CA ASP A 376 7.13 3.48 -4.52
C ASP A 376 7.54 2.02 -4.29
N LYS A 377 6.74 1.26 -3.55
CA LYS A 377 6.97 -0.18 -3.33
C LYS A 377 6.85 -1.02 -4.59
N ILE A 378 6.08 -0.58 -5.59
CA ILE A 378 5.75 -1.37 -6.78
C ILE A 378 6.24 -0.79 -8.10
N LYS A 379 6.61 0.51 -8.15
CA LYS A 379 6.96 1.20 -9.40
C LYS A 379 8.13 0.58 -10.14
N ASN A 380 9.07 -0.03 -9.40
CA ASN A 380 10.24 -0.71 -9.95
C ASN A 380 10.10 -2.25 -9.99
N LEU A 381 8.97 -2.80 -9.56
CA LEU A 381 8.74 -4.25 -9.61
C LEU A 381 8.35 -4.65 -11.04
N LYS A 382 9.23 -5.41 -11.70
CA LYS A 382 8.85 -6.15 -12.90
C LYS A 382 8.07 -7.38 -12.47
N ASP A 383 6.77 -7.23 -12.33
CA ASP A 383 5.85 -8.29 -11.94
C ASP A 383 5.67 -9.30 -13.10
N PRO A 384 6.21 -10.54 -13.00
CA PRO A 384 6.10 -11.55 -14.06
C PRO A 384 4.67 -11.87 -14.47
N ARG A 385 3.71 -11.63 -13.57
CA ARG A 385 2.30 -11.92 -13.82
C ARG A 385 1.72 -11.04 -14.93
N LYS A 386 2.31 -9.86 -15.19
CA LYS A 386 1.87 -8.99 -16.29
C LYS A 386 1.99 -9.71 -17.63
N ASP A 387 3.17 -10.25 -17.92
CA ASP A 387 3.44 -11.01 -19.14
C ASP A 387 2.57 -12.28 -19.20
N PHE A 388 2.37 -12.97 -18.07
CA PHE A 388 1.50 -14.15 -18.05
C PHE A 388 0.02 -13.85 -18.27
N LEU A 389 -0.47 -12.69 -17.84
CA LEU A 389 -1.86 -12.27 -18.06
C LEU A 389 -2.17 -11.94 -19.52
N GLU A 390 -1.14 -11.72 -20.33
CA GLU A 390 -1.27 -11.53 -21.79
C GLU A 390 -1.39 -12.86 -22.53
N ILE A 391 -1.07 -13.99 -21.89
CA ILE A 391 -1.30 -15.32 -22.46
C ILE A 391 -2.82 -15.58 -22.50
N SER A 392 -3.38 -15.76 -23.70
CA SER A 392 -4.79 -16.06 -23.86
C SER A 392 -5.21 -17.27 -23.03
N GLY A 393 -6.29 -17.12 -22.25
CA GLY A 393 -6.78 -18.15 -21.32
C GLY A 393 -6.10 -18.19 -19.94
N VAL A 394 -5.06 -17.38 -19.71
CA VAL A 394 -4.44 -17.24 -18.38
C VAL A 394 -5.08 -16.06 -17.63
N GLY A 395 -5.69 -16.36 -16.49
CA GLY A 395 -6.24 -15.36 -15.57
C GLY A 395 -5.33 -15.13 -14.33
N PRO A 396 -5.66 -14.16 -13.46
CA PRO A 396 -4.84 -13.79 -12.30
C PRO A 396 -4.46 -14.95 -11.40
N LYS A 397 -5.40 -15.89 -11.17
CA LYS A 397 -5.15 -17.10 -10.36
C LYS A 397 -4.02 -17.96 -10.95
N LYS A 398 -4.07 -18.23 -12.26
CA LYS A 398 -3.07 -19.05 -12.95
C LYS A 398 -1.74 -18.30 -13.05
N ALA A 399 -1.75 -17.01 -13.38
CA ALA A 399 -0.53 -16.19 -13.39
C ALA A 399 0.19 -16.20 -12.03
N LYS A 400 -0.55 -16.09 -10.93
CA LYS A 400 -0.01 -16.21 -9.56
C LYS A 400 0.58 -17.59 -9.29
N GLU A 401 -0.15 -18.66 -9.65
CA GLU A 401 0.32 -20.06 -9.49
C GLU A 401 1.65 -20.31 -10.22
N LEU A 402 1.82 -19.77 -11.43
CA LEU A 402 3.07 -19.90 -12.19
C LEU A 402 4.25 -19.24 -11.47
N VAL A 403 4.05 -18.04 -10.92
CA VAL A 403 5.07 -17.34 -10.14
C VAL A 403 5.41 -18.07 -8.84
N GLU A 404 4.42 -18.62 -8.14
CA GLU A 404 4.62 -19.42 -6.93
C GLU A 404 5.42 -20.71 -7.22
N LYS A 405 5.31 -21.24 -8.43
CA LYS A 405 6.12 -22.36 -8.94
C LYS A 405 7.51 -21.94 -9.44
N GLY A 406 7.90 -20.68 -9.25
CA GLY A 406 9.22 -20.16 -9.62
C GLY A 406 9.36 -19.73 -11.08
N ILE A 407 8.28 -19.73 -11.86
CA ILE A 407 8.29 -19.34 -13.28
C ILE A 407 8.11 -17.83 -13.36
N THR A 408 9.10 -17.14 -13.94
CA THR A 408 9.17 -15.66 -13.90
C THR A 408 9.29 -14.99 -15.27
N THR A 409 9.36 -15.77 -16.35
CA THR A 409 9.37 -15.25 -17.74
C THR A 409 8.62 -16.18 -18.70
N ILE A 410 8.14 -15.65 -19.83
CA ILE A 410 7.52 -16.45 -20.92
C ILE A 410 8.48 -17.55 -21.41
N GLU A 411 9.76 -17.24 -21.53
CA GLU A 411 10.77 -18.21 -21.94
C GLU A 411 10.94 -19.35 -20.92
N SER A 412 10.97 -19.03 -19.62
CA SER A 412 11.03 -20.05 -18.57
C SER A 412 9.79 -20.94 -18.55
N LEU A 413 8.62 -20.38 -18.86
CA LEU A 413 7.37 -21.13 -19.00
C LEU A 413 7.43 -22.10 -20.19
N ARG A 414 7.89 -21.63 -21.36
CA ARG A 414 8.06 -22.47 -22.57
C ARG A 414 9.03 -23.63 -22.37
N LYS A 415 10.09 -23.41 -21.59
CA LYS A 415 11.11 -24.43 -21.29
C LYS A 415 10.75 -25.32 -20.10
N ALA A 416 9.60 -25.10 -19.45
CA ALA A 416 9.21 -25.88 -18.28
C ALA A 416 9.02 -27.36 -18.67
N PRO A 417 9.69 -28.32 -18.01
CA PRO A 417 9.61 -29.74 -18.38
C PRO A 417 8.20 -30.33 -18.18
N ASN A 418 7.40 -29.72 -17.31
CA ASN A 418 6.02 -30.10 -17.01
C ASN A 418 4.99 -29.12 -17.59
N LEU A 419 5.29 -28.47 -18.72
CA LEU A 419 4.42 -27.45 -19.34
C LEU A 419 2.95 -27.90 -19.50
N ASN A 420 2.72 -29.15 -19.92
CA ASN A 420 1.36 -29.71 -20.10
C ASN A 420 0.61 -29.98 -18.79
N GLU A 421 1.32 -30.04 -17.65
CA GLU A 421 0.70 -30.09 -16.31
C GLU A 421 0.41 -28.69 -15.76
N LEU A 422 1.17 -27.68 -16.22
CA LEU A 422 1.06 -26.30 -15.78
C LEU A 422 -0.09 -25.57 -16.47
N LEU A 423 -0.27 -25.80 -17.76
CA LEU A 423 -1.24 -25.12 -18.62
C LEU A 423 -2.22 -26.12 -19.23
N ASN A 424 -3.49 -25.73 -19.34
CA ASN A 424 -4.47 -26.49 -20.12
C ASN A 424 -4.33 -26.21 -21.63
N ASP A 425 -5.00 -26.99 -22.47
CA ASP A 425 -4.94 -26.89 -23.94
C ASP A 425 -5.15 -25.46 -24.47
N LYS A 426 -6.10 -24.71 -23.90
CA LYS A 426 -6.38 -23.33 -24.32
C LYS A 426 -5.22 -22.39 -23.99
N GLN A 427 -4.63 -22.56 -22.81
CA GLN A 427 -3.48 -21.79 -22.36
C GLN A 427 -2.21 -22.17 -23.14
N LEU A 428 -2.06 -23.44 -23.55
CA LEU A 428 -0.98 -23.89 -24.41
C LEU A 428 -1.06 -23.23 -25.79
N ILE A 429 -2.26 -23.16 -26.39
CA ILE A 429 -2.46 -22.41 -27.64
C ILE A 429 -2.16 -20.91 -27.40
N GLY A 430 -2.65 -20.33 -26.30
CA GLY A 430 -2.34 -18.95 -25.93
C GLY A 430 -0.83 -18.66 -25.82
N LEU A 431 -0.05 -19.61 -25.30
CA LEU A 431 1.41 -19.51 -25.18
C LEU A 431 2.12 -19.71 -26.53
N LYS A 432 1.58 -20.61 -27.37
CA LYS A 432 2.09 -20.91 -28.71
C LYS A 432 2.00 -19.69 -29.64
N TYR A 433 0.92 -18.92 -29.55
CA TYR A 433 0.67 -17.74 -30.38
C TYR A 433 0.84 -16.42 -29.60
N TYR A 434 1.62 -16.43 -28.51
CA TYR A 434 1.73 -15.29 -27.60
C TYR A 434 2.11 -13.98 -28.32
N GLU A 435 3.14 -14.04 -29.18
CA GLU A 435 3.62 -12.88 -29.94
C GLU A 435 2.58 -12.39 -30.94
N ASP A 436 1.96 -13.30 -31.69
CA ASP A 436 0.95 -12.98 -32.70
C ASP A 436 -0.32 -12.36 -32.09
N ILE A 437 -0.73 -12.82 -30.90
CA ILE A 437 -1.89 -12.32 -30.16
C ILE A 437 -1.63 -10.90 -29.64
N LEU A 438 -0.39 -10.57 -29.28
CA LEU A 438 0.00 -9.24 -28.81
C LEU A 438 0.08 -8.21 -29.94
N GLU A 439 0.31 -8.66 -31.17
CA GLU A 439 0.41 -7.78 -32.32
C GLU A 439 -0.97 -7.20 -32.69
N ARG A 440 -1.06 -5.86 -32.76
CA ARG A 440 -2.28 -5.15 -33.14
C ARG A 440 -2.61 -5.37 -34.61
N ILE A 441 -3.89 -5.56 -34.93
CA ILE A 441 -4.39 -5.82 -36.29
C ILE A 441 -4.77 -4.49 -36.94
N PRO A 442 -4.06 -4.00 -37.97
CA PRO A 442 -4.42 -2.77 -38.65
C PRO A 442 -5.82 -2.85 -39.27
N GLN A 443 -6.56 -1.74 -39.29
CA GLN A 443 -7.92 -1.70 -39.87
C GLN A 443 -7.98 -2.27 -41.30
N LYS A 444 -6.98 -1.95 -42.14
CA LYS A 444 -6.88 -2.46 -43.52
C LYS A 444 -6.78 -3.98 -43.60
N GLU A 445 -6.14 -4.63 -42.62
CA GLU A 445 -6.07 -6.09 -42.55
C GLU A 445 -7.46 -6.66 -42.20
N ILE A 446 -8.17 -6.04 -41.26
CA ILE A 446 -9.55 -6.44 -40.90
C ILE A 446 -10.50 -6.28 -42.08
N ASP A 447 -10.30 -5.29 -42.95
CA ASP A 447 -11.08 -5.15 -44.19
C ASP A 447 -10.92 -6.37 -45.12
N LEU A 448 -9.71 -6.94 -45.20
CA LEU A 448 -9.44 -8.17 -45.96
C LEU A 448 -10.13 -9.38 -45.33
N HIS A 449 -10.05 -9.52 -44.00
CA HIS A 449 -10.80 -10.54 -43.25
C HIS A 449 -12.32 -10.40 -43.49
N ASN A 450 -12.86 -9.18 -43.42
CA ASN A 450 -14.26 -8.88 -43.66
C ASN A 450 -14.71 -9.31 -45.06
N LYS A 451 -13.90 -9.02 -46.07
CA LYS A 451 -14.16 -9.43 -47.46
C LYS A 451 -14.21 -10.95 -47.57
N LEU A 452 -13.19 -11.65 -47.09
CA LEU A 452 -13.13 -13.12 -47.14
C LEU A 452 -14.32 -13.76 -46.41
N LEU A 453 -14.61 -13.31 -45.18
CA LEU A 453 -15.71 -13.84 -44.38
C LEU A 453 -17.08 -13.62 -45.05
N LYS A 454 -17.29 -12.44 -45.66
CA LYS A 454 -18.51 -12.15 -46.43
C LYS A 454 -18.62 -12.99 -47.69
N ASP A 455 -17.53 -13.23 -48.40
CA ASP A 455 -17.53 -14.07 -49.60
C ASP A 455 -17.87 -15.52 -49.23
N VAL A 456 -17.28 -16.05 -48.15
CA VAL A 456 -17.62 -17.37 -47.61
C VAL A 456 -19.09 -17.44 -47.14
N LEU A 457 -19.60 -16.39 -46.49
CA LEU A 457 -20.99 -16.37 -46.04
C LEU A 457 -21.95 -16.39 -47.23
N LYS A 458 -21.68 -15.61 -48.28
CA LYS A 458 -22.47 -15.58 -49.51
C LYS A 458 -22.46 -16.91 -50.26
N GLU A 459 -21.35 -17.64 -50.26
CA GLU A 459 -21.28 -19.00 -50.81
C GLU A 459 -22.22 -19.98 -50.08
N ILE A 460 -22.46 -19.75 -48.78
CA ILE A 460 -23.27 -20.63 -47.94
C ILE A 460 -24.75 -20.26 -47.99
N ASP A 461 -25.05 -18.96 -47.83
CA ASP A 461 -26.37 -18.36 -47.84
C ASP A 461 -26.27 -16.88 -48.27
N PRO A 462 -26.67 -16.54 -49.51
CA PRO A 462 -26.64 -15.16 -50.02
C PRO A 462 -27.50 -14.16 -49.24
N THR A 463 -28.47 -14.64 -48.46
CA THR A 463 -29.39 -13.81 -47.66
C THR A 463 -28.89 -13.57 -46.24
N ALA A 464 -27.89 -14.33 -45.79
CA ALA A 464 -27.35 -14.21 -44.46
C ALA A 464 -26.52 -12.92 -44.28
N GLY A 465 -26.73 -12.27 -43.13
CA GLY A 465 -26.01 -11.06 -42.75
C GLY A 465 -24.87 -11.35 -41.78
N MET A 466 -23.80 -10.57 -41.87
CA MET A 466 -22.78 -10.52 -40.84
C MET A 466 -22.23 -9.12 -40.61
N THR A 467 -21.69 -8.89 -39.44
CA THR A 467 -21.02 -7.64 -39.08
C THR A 467 -19.79 -7.93 -38.26
N ILE A 468 -18.65 -7.36 -38.65
CA ILE A 468 -17.49 -7.29 -37.75
C ILE A 468 -17.74 -6.14 -36.77
N ALA A 469 -17.78 -6.47 -35.50
CA ALA A 469 -18.09 -5.58 -34.39
C ALA A 469 -16.80 -5.09 -33.73
N GLY A 470 -16.73 -5.11 -32.39
CA GLY A 470 -15.53 -4.78 -31.64
C GLY A 470 -15.00 -3.38 -31.89
N SER A 471 -13.69 -3.21 -31.69
CA SER A 471 -13.00 -1.95 -31.97
C SER A 471 -13.07 -1.54 -33.44
N TYR A 472 -13.19 -2.50 -34.37
CA TYR A 472 -13.35 -2.22 -35.79
C TYR A 472 -14.63 -1.43 -36.07
N ARG A 473 -15.78 -1.85 -35.53
CA ARG A 473 -17.05 -1.09 -35.66
C ARG A 473 -17.01 0.27 -34.96
N ARG A 474 -16.18 0.41 -33.93
CA ARG A 474 -15.89 1.70 -33.28
C ARG A 474 -14.86 2.57 -34.04
N ARG A 475 -14.45 2.15 -35.25
CA ARG A 475 -13.50 2.86 -36.13
C ARG A 475 -12.10 3.06 -35.53
N ALA A 476 -11.66 2.13 -34.67
CA ALA A 476 -10.27 2.15 -34.21
C ALA A 476 -9.30 1.93 -35.40
N LYS A 477 -8.13 2.57 -35.34
CA LYS A 477 -7.08 2.42 -36.37
C LYS A 477 -6.52 1.00 -36.42
N ASP A 478 -6.59 0.28 -35.30
CA ASP A 478 -6.21 -1.12 -35.14
C ASP A 478 -7.11 -1.83 -34.10
N SER A 479 -7.16 -3.16 -34.14
CA SER A 479 -7.90 -4.01 -33.19
C SER A 479 -6.99 -5.05 -32.53
N GLY A 480 -7.46 -5.66 -31.43
CA GLY A 480 -6.73 -6.76 -30.78
C GLY A 480 -7.11 -8.11 -31.35
N ASP A 481 -8.35 -8.23 -31.81
CA ASP A 481 -8.95 -9.44 -32.37
C ASP A 481 -10.05 -9.05 -33.36
N ILE A 482 -10.68 -10.07 -33.94
CA ILE A 482 -11.74 -9.93 -34.94
C ILE A 482 -13.04 -10.49 -34.35
N ASP A 483 -13.99 -9.60 -34.08
CA ASP A 483 -15.30 -9.96 -33.52
C ASP A 483 -16.35 -10.05 -34.62
N VAL A 484 -16.77 -11.26 -35.00
CA VAL A 484 -17.76 -11.50 -36.05
C VAL A 484 -19.12 -11.84 -35.44
N LEU A 485 -20.13 -11.03 -35.75
CA LEU A 485 -21.52 -11.33 -35.44
C LEU A 485 -22.26 -11.78 -36.70
N LEU A 486 -22.68 -13.04 -36.72
CA LEU A 486 -23.53 -13.64 -37.75
C LEU A 486 -25.00 -13.47 -37.36
N LYS A 487 -25.83 -13.16 -38.35
CA LYS A 487 -27.29 -13.09 -38.21
C LYS A 487 -27.90 -14.36 -38.80
N GLY A 488 -28.50 -15.20 -37.96
CA GLY A 488 -29.09 -16.46 -38.40
C GLY A 488 -29.25 -17.48 -37.27
N ASP A 489 -29.24 -18.76 -37.63
CA ASP A 489 -29.44 -19.87 -36.71
C ASP A 489 -28.16 -20.72 -36.50
N SER A 490 -28.26 -21.71 -35.62
CA SER A 490 -27.15 -22.61 -35.32
C SER A 490 -26.75 -23.51 -36.50
N LYS A 491 -27.62 -23.73 -37.50
CA LYS A 491 -27.29 -24.50 -38.71
C LYS A 491 -26.38 -23.70 -39.63
N LEU A 492 -26.74 -22.44 -39.89
CA LEU A 492 -25.90 -21.51 -40.64
C LEU A 492 -24.53 -21.37 -39.99
N TYR A 493 -24.50 -21.11 -38.68
CA TYR A 493 -23.26 -20.99 -37.91
C TYR A 493 -22.37 -22.23 -38.04
N LYS A 494 -22.94 -23.43 -37.84
CA LYS A 494 -22.17 -24.68 -37.93
C LYS A 494 -21.54 -24.84 -39.32
N LYS A 495 -22.32 -24.62 -40.38
CA LYS A 495 -21.85 -24.71 -41.77
C LYS A 495 -20.78 -23.65 -42.07
N PHE A 496 -20.94 -22.43 -41.55
CA PHE A 496 -19.97 -21.34 -41.70
C PHE A 496 -18.62 -21.69 -41.07
N ILE A 497 -18.61 -22.19 -39.82
CA ILE A 497 -17.38 -22.62 -39.17
C ILE A 497 -16.71 -23.78 -39.93
N GLU A 498 -17.47 -24.80 -40.34
CA GLU A 498 -16.95 -25.95 -41.10
C GLU A 498 -16.29 -25.55 -42.42
N VAL A 499 -16.89 -24.62 -43.17
CA VAL A 499 -16.31 -24.12 -44.43
C VAL A 499 -15.02 -23.34 -44.16
N LEU A 500 -14.99 -22.49 -43.13
CA LEU A 500 -13.78 -21.73 -42.79
C LEU A 500 -12.63 -22.63 -42.30
N GLU A 501 -12.93 -23.69 -41.54
CA GLU A 501 -11.96 -24.74 -41.16
C GLU A 501 -11.43 -25.46 -42.40
N LYS A 502 -12.33 -25.88 -43.32
CA LYS A 502 -11.95 -26.57 -44.56
C LYS A 502 -11.11 -25.69 -45.50
N LYS A 503 -11.37 -24.39 -45.54
CA LYS A 503 -10.57 -23.41 -46.30
C LYS A 503 -9.25 -23.07 -45.62
N GLY A 504 -8.95 -23.63 -44.44
CA GLY A 504 -7.73 -23.34 -43.67
C GLY A 504 -7.66 -21.93 -43.10
N TYR A 505 -8.78 -21.19 -43.10
CA TYR A 505 -8.85 -19.85 -42.53
C TYR A 505 -8.92 -19.90 -41.01
N LEU A 506 -9.75 -20.78 -40.44
CA LEU A 506 -9.73 -21.11 -39.00
C LEU A 506 -8.68 -22.19 -38.76
N TYR A 507 -7.71 -21.90 -37.90
CA TYR A 507 -6.50 -22.71 -37.75
C TYR A 507 -6.47 -23.49 -36.43
N GLU A 508 -6.70 -22.82 -35.30
CA GLU A 508 -6.68 -23.43 -33.96
C GLU A 508 -7.93 -23.06 -33.18
N THR A 509 -8.55 -24.03 -32.52
CA THR A 509 -9.81 -23.82 -31.80
C THR A 509 -9.56 -23.73 -30.30
N LEU A 510 -9.92 -22.59 -29.69
CA LEU A 510 -9.88 -22.41 -28.23
C LEU A 510 -11.21 -22.81 -27.58
N ALA A 511 -12.33 -22.50 -28.23
CA ALA A 511 -13.65 -22.97 -27.82
C ALA A 511 -14.61 -23.00 -29.02
N LYS A 512 -15.41 -24.06 -29.11
CA LYS A 512 -16.44 -24.21 -30.16
C LYS A 512 -17.74 -24.71 -29.53
N GLY A 513 -18.66 -23.80 -29.30
CA GLY A 513 -20.02 -24.08 -28.85
C GLY A 513 -21.02 -24.07 -30.01
N SER A 514 -22.31 -24.25 -29.69
CA SER A 514 -23.41 -24.25 -30.67
C SER A 514 -23.78 -22.88 -31.23
N LYS A 515 -23.37 -21.79 -30.55
CA LYS A 515 -23.64 -20.40 -30.94
C LYS A 515 -22.40 -19.50 -30.98
N LYS A 516 -21.27 -19.95 -30.43
CA LYS A 516 -20.05 -19.14 -30.34
C LYS A 516 -18.80 -19.99 -30.59
N TYR A 517 -17.94 -19.46 -31.43
CA TYR A 517 -16.60 -19.95 -31.73
C TYR A 517 -15.58 -18.92 -31.24
N ASN A 518 -14.44 -19.41 -30.77
CA ASN A 518 -13.30 -18.62 -30.34
C ASN A 518 -12.05 -19.42 -30.76
N GLY A 519 -11.17 -18.81 -31.56
CA GLY A 519 -9.98 -19.47 -32.06
C GLY A 519 -8.96 -18.55 -32.72
N MET A 520 -8.03 -19.15 -33.45
CA MET A 520 -7.04 -18.46 -34.27
C MET A 520 -7.43 -18.58 -35.73
N CYS A 521 -7.28 -17.50 -36.48
CA CYS A 521 -7.45 -17.47 -37.93
C CYS A 521 -6.20 -16.93 -38.61
N LYS A 522 -6.10 -17.16 -39.92
CA LYS A 522 -5.03 -16.61 -40.73
C LYS A 522 -5.53 -16.33 -42.13
N LEU A 523 -5.19 -15.16 -42.68
CA LEU A 523 -5.33 -14.93 -44.11
C LEU A 523 -4.31 -15.80 -44.87
N PRO A 524 -4.65 -16.31 -46.07
CA PRO A 524 -3.76 -17.22 -46.82
C PRO A 524 -2.35 -16.67 -47.08
N GLU A 525 -2.24 -15.36 -47.35
CA GLU A 525 -0.98 -14.68 -47.67
C GLU A 525 -0.27 -14.06 -46.45
N CYS A 526 -0.85 -14.19 -45.25
CA CYS A 526 -0.29 -13.64 -44.03
C CYS A 526 0.48 -14.71 -43.23
N LEU A 527 1.54 -14.27 -42.56
CA LEU A 527 2.32 -15.11 -41.65
C LEU A 527 1.77 -15.08 -40.22
N THR A 528 1.18 -13.95 -39.82
CA THR A 528 0.69 -13.72 -38.46
C THR A 528 -0.70 -14.32 -38.25
N PHE A 529 -0.90 -15.06 -37.16
CA PHE A 529 -2.19 -15.59 -36.77
C PHE A 529 -2.99 -14.56 -35.96
N ARG A 530 -4.28 -14.42 -36.23
CA ARG A 530 -5.15 -13.46 -35.53
C ARG A 530 -6.21 -14.15 -34.70
N ARG A 531 -6.51 -13.60 -33.52
CA ARG A 531 -7.65 -14.03 -32.71
C ARG A 531 -8.95 -13.68 -33.40
N ILE A 532 -9.88 -14.63 -33.41
CA ILE A 532 -11.22 -14.43 -33.95
C ILE A 532 -12.27 -15.02 -33.01
N ASP A 533 -13.33 -14.24 -32.80
CA ASP A 533 -14.54 -14.64 -32.09
C ASP A 533 -15.71 -14.56 -33.08
N ILE A 534 -16.45 -15.65 -33.25
CA ILE A 534 -17.61 -15.70 -34.13
C ILE A 534 -18.82 -16.09 -33.29
N MET A 535 -19.84 -15.25 -33.28
CA MET A 535 -21.09 -15.51 -32.58
C MET A 535 -22.25 -15.43 -33.56
N VAL A 536 -23.22 -16.33 -33.43
CA VAL A 536 -24.50 -16.25 -34.16
C VAL A 536 -25.61 -15.81 -33.24
N THR A 537 -26.47 -14.94 -33.75
CA THR A 537 -27.64 -14.43 -33.03
C THR A 537 -28.85 -14.42 -33.96
N LYS A 538 -30.04 -14.59 -33.37
CA LYS A 538 -31.29 -14.48 -34.10
C LYS A 538 -31.58 -13.03 -34.47
N GLU A 539 -32.45 -12.85 -35.45
CA GLU A 539 -32.94 -11.54 -35.91
C GLU A 539 -33.43 -10.66 -34.76
N GLU A 540 -34.26 -11.22 -33.88
CA GLU A 540 -34.88 -10.56 -32.72
C GLU A 540 -33.91 -10.23 -31.57
N GLU A 541 -32.80 -10.95 -31.48
CA GLU A 541 -31.74 -10.74 -30.48
C GLU A 541 -30.66 -9.77 -30.99
N TYR A 542 -30.62 -9.53 -32.32
CA TYR A 542 -29.54 -8.83 -33.00
C TYR A 542 -29.23 -7.43 -32.44
N PRO A 543 -30.22 -6.57 -32.11
CA PRO A 543 -29.94 -5.25 -31.52
C PRO A 543 -29.12 -5.32 -30.22
N PHE A 544 -29.43 -6.28 -29.35
CA PHE A 544 -28.71 -6.51 -28.10
C PHE A 544 -27.32 -7.10 -28.36
N ALA A 545 -27.25 -8.05 -29.28
CA ALA A 545 -26.02 -8.73 -29.62
C ALA A 545 -25.00 -7.78 -30.26
N ILE A 546 -25.43 -6.95 -31.24
CA ILE A 546 -24.53 -6.00 -31.89
C ILE A 546 -24.08 -4.90 -30.93
N LEU A 547 -24.96 -4.43 -30.03
CA LEU A 547 -24.59 -3.48 -28.98
C LEU A 547 -23.51 -4.08 -28.07
N TYR A 548 -23.74 -5.30 -27.59
CA TYR A 548 -22.79 -6.03 -26.74
C TYR A 548 -21.44 -6.26 -27.44
N PHE A 549 -21.45 -6.80 -28.66
CA PHE A 549 -20.24 -7.11 -29.42
C PHE A 549 -19.52 -5.85 -29.92
N THR A 550 -20.20 -4.71 -30.04
CA THR A 550 -19.56 -3.42 -30.36
C THR A 550 -18.75 -2.91 -29.18
N GLY A 551 -19.24 -3.08 -27.95
CA GLY A 551 -18.57 -2.55 -26.75
C GLY A 551 -18.46 -1.02 -26.77
N SER A 552 -17.47 -0.42 -26.07
CA SER A 552 -16.38 -1.06 -25.34
C SER A 552 -16.82 -1.87 -24.10
N LYS A 553 -15.91 -2.64 -23.47
CA LYS A 553 -16.22 -3.39 -22.23
C LYS A 553 -16.75 -2.47 -21.13
N ASP A 554 -16.11 -1.31 -20.96
CA ASP A 554 -16.47 -0.33 -19.94
C ASP A 554 -17.83 0.29 -20.27
N PHE A 555 -18.07 0.63 -21.54
CA PHE A 555 -19.38 1.08 -22.02
C PHE A 555 -20.50 0.08 -21.70
N ASN A 556 -20.29 -1.19 -22.03
CA ASN A 556 -21.26 -2.25 -21.74
C ASN A 556 -21.52 -2.39 -20.24
N THR A 557 -20.48 -2.27 -19.41
CA THR A 557 -20.62 -2.38 -17.95
C THR A 557 -21.41 -1.21 -17.38
N LEU A 558 -21.13 0.02 -17.83
CA LEU A 558 -21.87 1.21 -17.41
C LEU A 558 -23.33 1.14 -17.86
N MET A 559 -23.59 0.75 -19.11
CA MET A 559 -24.96 0.65 -19.63
C MET A 559 -25.76 -0.45 -18.95
N ARG A 560 -25.15 -1.59 -18.62
CA ARG A 560 -25.79 -2.65 -17.83
C ARG A 560 -26.07 -2.21 -16.40
N GLN A 561 -25.16 -1.45 -15.79
CA GLN A 561 -25.40 -0.88 -14.47
C GLN A 561 -26.56 0.14 -14.50
N HIS A 562 -26.63 0.99 -15.52
CA HIS A 562 -27.74 1.92 -15.72
C HIS A 562 -29.08 1.20 -15.88
N ALA A 563 -29.11 0.07 -16.61
CA ALA A 563 -30.30 -0.77 -16.69
C ALA A 563 -30.69 -1.32 -15.30
N LEU A 564 -29.73 -1.82 -14.52
CA LEU A 564 -29.98 -2.35 -13.17
C LEU A 564 -30.51 -1.28 -12.22
N ASP A 565 -29.96 -0.06 -12.30
CA ASP A 565 -30.41 1.08 -11.50
C ASP A 565 -31.88 1.47 -11.80
N ARG A 566 -32.41 1.01 -12.94
CA ARG A 566 -33.81 1.16 -13.37
C ARG A 566 -34.65 -0.11 -13.16
N GLY A 567 -34.14 -1.09 -12.41
CA GLY A 567 -34.85 -2.36 -12.16
C GLY A 567 -34.88 -3.30 -13.36
N LEU A 568 -33.96 -3.14 -14.31
CA LEU A 568 -33.89 -3.96 -15.53
C LEU A 568 -32.56 -4.71 -15.61
N SER A 569 -32.57 -5.91 -16.17
CA SER A 569 -31.38 -6.72 -16.43
C SER A 569 -31.17 -6.89 -17.93
N MET A 570 -30.04 -6.38 -18.44
CA MET A 570 -29.69 -6.42 -19.86
C MET A 570 -28.53 -7.37 -20.13
N ASN A 571 -28.68 -8.23 -21.15
CA ASN A 571 -27.60 -9.06 -21.68
C ASN A 571 -27.52 -8.94 -23.21
N GLU A 572 -26.70 -9.77 -23.85
CA GLU A 572 -26.51 -9.78 -25.29
C GLU A 572 -27.67 -10.35 -26.11
N TYR A 573 -28.73 -10.84 -25.46
CA TYR A 573 -29.91 -11.42 -26.11
C TYR A 573 -31.20 -10.63 -25.88
N SER A 574 -31.32 -9.96 -24.72
CA SER A 574 -32.60 -9.42 -24.27
C SER A 574 -32.47 -8.40 -23.13
N LEU A 575 -33.58 -7.72 -22.86
CA LEU A 575 -33.83 -6.91 -21.68
C LEU A 575 -34.96 -7.55 -20.85
N LYS A 576 -34.76 -7.62 -19.53
CA LYS A 576 -35.68 -8.28 -18.58
C LYS A 576 -35.94 -7.40 -17.38
N TYR A 577 -37.04 -7.62 -16.68
CA TYR A 577 -37.23 -7.07 -15.33
C TYR A 577 -36.30 -7.78 -14.35
N ASP A 578 -35.62 -7.03 -13.48
CA ASP A 578 -34.60 -7.59 -12.60
C ASP A 578 -35.21 -8.42 -11.45
N ASP A 579 -36.43 -8.11 -11.03
CA ASP A 579 -37.14 -8.84 -9.98
C ASP A 579 -37.75 -10.16 -10.50
N SER A 580 -38.57 -10.10 -11.56
CA SER A 580 -39.31 -11.25 -12.09
C SER A 580 -38.50 -12.10 -13.06
N LYS A 581 -37.42 -11.54 -13.63
CA LYS A 581 -36.63 -12.12 -14.74
C LYS A 581 -37.44 -12.37 -16.02
N GLU A 582 -38.65 -11.82 -16.11
CA GLU A 582 -39.48 -11.85 -17.32
C GLU A 582 -38.95 -10.87 -18.37
N LEU A 583 -39.19 -11.18 -19.65
CA LEU A 583 -38.86 -10.27 -20.75
C LEU A 583 -39.71 -9.01 -20.64
N VAL A 584 -39.11 -7.86 -20.97
CA VAL A 584 -39.90 -6.65 -21.12
C VAL A 584 -40.87 -6.82 -22.30
N ASP A 585 -42.06 -6.26 -22.17
CA ASP A 585 -43.08 -6.28 -23.22
C ASP A 585 -42.78 -5.21 -24.29
N HIS A 586 -41.63 -5.37 -24.94
CA HIS A 586 -41.17 -4.48 -26.00
C HIS A 586 -40.27 -5.24 -26.98
N LYS A 587 -40.55 -5.11 -28.28
CA LYS A 587 -39.73 -5.70 -29.34
C LYS A 587 -38.74 -4.68 -29.87
N PHE A 588 -37.46 -4.92 -29.63
CA PHE A 588 -36.38 -4.07 -30.10
C PHE A 588 -35.97 -4.46 -31.52
N THR A 589 -35.88 -3.48 -32.41
CA THR A 589 -35.48 -3.60 -33.81
C THR A 589 -34.16 -2.89 -34.11
N SER A 590 -33.71 -1.99 -33.23
CA SER A 590 -32.46 -1.26 -33.38
C SER A 590 -31.73 -1.01 -32.06
N GLU A 591 -30.42 -0.71 -32.14
CA GLU A 591 -29.67 -0.27 -30.94
C GLU A 591 -30.29 0.98 -30.34
N LYS A 592 -30.76 1.92 -31.17
CA LYS A 592 -31.30 3.21 -30.72
C LYS A 592 -32.53 3.05 -29.82
N GLU A 593 -33.41 2.11 -30.13
CA GLU A 593 -34.58 1.80 -29.29
C GLU A 593 -34.18 1.28 -27.90
N ILE A 594 -33.07 0.54 -27.78
CA ILE A 594 -32.57 0.09 -26.47
C ILE A 594 -32.16 1.31 -25.62
N PHE A 595 -31.49 2.28 -26.23
CA PHE A 595 -31.08 3.52 -25.56
C PHE A 595 -32.29 4.35 -25.14
N GLU A 596 -33.25 4.54 -26.04
CA GLU A 596 -34.49 5.28 -25.78
C GLU A 596 -35.31 4.62 -24.66
N TYR A 597 -35.45 3.28 -24.68
CA TYR A 597 -36.16 2.54 -23.64
C TYR A 597 -35.49 2.66 -22.25
N LEU A 598 -34.17 2.71 -22.23
CA LEU A 598 -33.39 2.92 -21.00
C LEU A 598 -33.28 4.39 -20.59
N ASP A 599 -33.94 5.32 -21.32
CA ASP A 599 -33.83 6.76 -21.11
C ASP A 599 -32.36 7.21 -21.09
N TYR A 600 -31.64 6.76 -22.11
CA TYR A 600 -30.21 6.99 -22.28
C TYR A 600 -29.98 7.64 -23.65
N THR A 601 -29.13 8.68 -23.70
CA THR A 601 -28.82 9.35 -24.97
C THR A 601 -28.10 8.39 -25.90
N TYR A 602 -28.59 8.25 -27.14
CA TYR A 602 -27.95 7.37 -28.12
C TYR A 602 -26.51 7.83 -28.42
N VAL A 603 -25.59 6.87 -28.36
CA VAL A 603 -24.16 7.09 -28.64
C VAL A 603 -23.75 6.27 -29.85
N GLU A 604 -23.20 6.96 -30.85
CA GLU A 604 -22.66 6.34 -32.05
C GLU A 604 -21.50 5.38 -31.72
N PRO A 605 -21.32 4.26 -32.44
CA PRO A 605 -20.29 3.27 -32.14
C PRO A 605 -18.88 3.82 -31.93
N TRP A 606 -18.45 4.82 -32.71
CA TRP A 606 -17.11 5.44 -32.62
C TRP A 606 -16.95 6.40 -31.42
N LEU A 607 -18.00 6.60 -30.62
CA LEU A 607 -17.98 7.39 -29.38
C LEU A 607 -18.16 6.51 -28.12
N ARG A 608 -18.17 5.18 -28.26
CA ARG A 608 -18.38 4.19 -27.16
C ARG A 608 -17.10 3.57 -26.61
#